data_AF-D4FB37-F1
#
_entry.id   AF-D4FB37-F1
#
_cell.length_a   1.000
_cell.length_b   1.000
_cell.length_c   1.000
_cell.angle_alpha   90.00
_cell.angle_beta   90.00
_cell.angle_gamma   90.00
#
_symmetry.space_group_name_H-M   'P 1'
#
loop_
_entity.id
_entity.type
_entity.pdbx_description
1 polymer ?
#
loop_
_entity_poly.entity_id
_entity_poly.type
_entity_poly.pdbx_seq_one_letter_code
_entity_poly.pdbx_strand_id
1 'polypeptide(L)'
;MNTLLITEGAQGEARCFLARRMLEAAGEQRQVSWVTHPQEAELVLFIGDDTPQDAALDGKRFYRATVAEAIRQPEALLARAQRDAMPYQYVAPQTAAPGARPLRLVAVTACPTGVAHTFMAAEALEAEARRRGWQVKVETRGSVGAGNAITPEEVAQADLVVVAADIEVDLAKFAGKPMYRTSTGLALKKSAQELDKAQREAVIYQPASAAGAPAS
;
A
#
# COMPACT_ATOMS: atom_id res chain seq x y z
N MET A 1 -5.63 -21.96 -26.21
CA MET A 1 -6.27 -21.26 -25.07
C MET A 1 -5.58 -19.93 -24.90
N ASN A 2 -6.35 -18.85 -24.98
CA ASN A 2 -5.81 -17.49 -24.91
C ASN A 2 -5.44 -17.15 -23.47
N THR A 3 -4.15 -16.94 -23.23
CA THR A 3 -3.61 -16.69 -21.89
C THR A 3 -2.99 -15.30 -21.84
N LEU A 4 -3.49 -14.48 -20.91
CA LEU A 4 -2.89 -13.20 -20.58
C LEU A 4 -1.88 -13.41 -19.45
N LEU A 5 -0.64 -12.99 -19.68
CA LEU A 5 0.44 -13.04 -18.70
C LEU A 5 0.69 -11.67 -18.09
N ILE A 6 0.34 -11.53 -16.81
CA ILE A 6 0.60 -10.33 -16.02
C ILE A 6 1.74 -10.65 -15.05
N THR A 7 2.76 -9.81 -15.04
CA THR A 7 3.93 -9.96 -14.17
C THR A 7 4.10 -8.68 -13.39
N GLU A 8 3.79 -8.70 -12.10
CA GLU A 8 3.99 -7.57 -11.18
C GLU A 8 4.82 -8.06 -10.00
N GLY A 9 5.86 -7.32 -9.64
CA GLY A 9 6.71 -7.75 -8.54
C GLY A 9 7.49 -6.61 -7.92
N ALA A 10 7.39 -6.48 -6.60
CA ALA A 10 8.22 -5.59 -5.79
C ALA A 10 9.72 -5.98 -5.78
N GLN A 11 10.09 -7.12 -6.40
CA GLN A 11 11.44 -7.71 -6.33
C GLN A 11 12.36 -7.36 -7.53
N GLY A 12 12.02 -6.34 -8.32
CA GLY A 12 12.87 -5.77 -9.37
C GLY A 12 12.57 -6.27 -10.80
N GLU A 13 12.64 -5.35 -11.77
CA GLU A 13 12.23 -5.55 -13.17
C GLU A 13 12.90 -6.75 -13.86
N ALA A 14 14.17 -7.01 -13.54
CA ALA A 14 14.94 -8.10 -14.16
C ALA A 14 14.39 -9.50 -13.85
N ARG A 15 13.88 -9.73 -12.63
CA ARG A 15 13.32 -11.05 -12.24
C ARG A 15 11.96 -11.26 -12.89
N CYS A 16 11.14 -10.22 -12.96
CA CYS A 16 9.86 -10.26 -13.67
C CYS A 16 10.06 -10.50 -15.17
N PHE A 17 11.05 -9.85 -15.78
CA PHE A 17 11.43 -10.09 -17.17
C PHE A 17 11.85 -11.55 -17.41
N LEU A 18 12.71 -12.10 -16.56
CA LEU A 18 13.12 -13.50 -16.67
C LEU A 18 11.93 -14.46 -16.49
N ALA A 19 11.10 -14.26 -15.47
CA ALA A 19 9.91 -15.07 -15.24
C ALA A 19 8.97 -15.07 -16.45
N ARG A 20 8.75 -13.89 -17.07
CA ARG A 20 7.97 -13.74 -18.29
C ARG A 20 8.56 -14.57 -19.44
N ARG A 21 9.86 -14.43 -19.70
CA ARG A 21 10.56 -15.17 -20.76
C ARG A 21 10.49 -16.68 -20.57
N MET A 22 10.64 -17.17 -19.34
CA MET A 22 10.54 -18.59 -19.01
C MET A 22 9.13 -19.13 -19.27
N LEU A 23 8.10 -18.38 -18.88
CA LEU A 23 6.71 -18.77 -19.12
C LEU A 23 6.36 -18.73 -20.60
N GLU A 24 6.76 -17.69 -21.33
CA GLU A 24 6.53 -17.58 -22.78
C GLU A 24 7.13 -18.77 -23.54
N ALA A 25 8.38 -19.12 -23.24
CA ALA A 25 9.05 -20.30 -23.82
C ALA A 25 8.35 -21.62 -23.46
N ALA A 26 7.90 -21.78 -22.23
CA ALA A 26 7.13 -22.95 -21.80
C ALA A 26 5.73 -23.00 -22.47
N GLY A 27 5.15 -21.85 -22.80
CA GLY A 27 3.87 -21.73 -23.50
C GLY A 27 3.94 -22.20 -24.94
N GLU A 28 5.05 -21.93 -25.65
CA GLU A 28 5.26 -22.41 -27.02
C GLU A 28 5.20 -23.95 -27.09
N GLN A 29 5.81 -24.63 -26.12
CA GLN A 29 5.79 -26.10 -26.03
C GLN A 29 4.40 -26.68 -25.73
N ARG A 30 3.48 -25.89 -25.17
CA ARG A 30 2.13 -26.32 -24.76
C ARG A 30 1.02 -25.69 -25.60
N GLN A 31 1.35 -25.09 -26.74
CA GLN A 31 0.40 -24.41 -27.65
C GLN A 31 -0.47 -23.37 -26.93
N VAL A 32 0.14 -22.62 -26.00
CA VAL A 32 -0.50 -21.48 -25.34
C VAL A 32 -0.48 -20.28 -26.28
N SER A 33 -1.63 -19.66 -26.50
CA SER A 33 -1.75 -18.43 -27.28
C SER A 33 -1.64 -17.25 -26.33
N TRP A 34 -0.54 -16.50 -26.40
CA TRP A 34 -0.33 -15.33 -25.55
C TRP A 34 -1.10 -14.13 -26.08
N VAL A 35 -1.93 -13.52 -25.24
CA VAL A 35 -2.67 -12.28 -25.57
C VAL A 35 -2.19 -11.13 -24.70
N THR A 36 -2.32 -9.91 -25.20
CA THR A 36 -1.94 -8.67 -24.48
C THR A 36 -3.14 -7.94 -23.89
N HIS A 37 -4.36 -8.29 -24.32
CA HIS A 37 -5.59 -7.63 -23.87
C HIS A 37 -6.45 -8.56 -23.00
N PRO A 38 -6.92 -8.08 -21.81
CA PRO A 38 -7.82 -8.83 -20.93
C PRO A 38 -9.10 -9.37 -21.60
N GLN A 39 -9.61 -8.64 -22.59
CA GLN A 39 -10.86 -9.01 -23.29
C GLN A 39 -10.70 -10.32 -24.06
N GLU A 40 -9.53 -10.53 -24.66
CA GLU A 40 -9.19 -11.70 -25.47
C GLU A 40 -8.76 -12.91 -24.62
N ALA A 41 -8.51 -12.69 -23.33
CA ALA A 41 -8.01 -13.70 -22.42
C ALA A 41 -9.12 -14.65 -21.96
N GLU A 42 -8.84 -15.95 -22.02
CA GLU A 42 -9.64 -17.01 -21.41
C GLU A 42 -9.08 -17.39 -20.03
N LEU A 43 -7.75 -17.37 -19.92
CA LEU A 43 -6.98 -17.57 -18.69
C LEU A 43 -6.11 -16.33 -18.43
N VAL A 44 -6.08 -15.88 -17.18
CA VAL A 44 -5.19 -14.85 -16.68
C VAL A 44 -4.20 -15.51 -15.74
N LEU A 45 -2.92 -15.49 -16.11
CA LEU A 45 -1.84 -15.95 -15.26
C LEU A 45 -1.14 -14.73 -14.65
N PHE A 46 -1.32 -14.54 -13.35
CA PHE A 46 -0.70 -13.44 -12.61
C PHE A 46 0.51 -13.95 -11.81
N ILE A 47 1.66 -13.35 -12.08
CA ILE A 47 2.91 -13.65 -11.40
C ILE A 47 3.25 -12.47 -10.49
N GLY A 48 3.07 -12.66 -9.19
CA GLY A 48 3.24 -11.61 -8.19
C GLY A 48 2.65 -11.98 -6.84
N ASP A 49 2.97 -11.19 -5.83
CA ASP A 49 2.50 -11.39 -4.45
C ASP A 49 1.13 -10.72 -4.20
N ASP A 50 0.81 -9.69 -4.97
CA ASP A 50 -0.42 -8.92 -4.87
C ASP A 50 -1.58 -9.52 -5.69
N THR A 51 -2.76 -8.88 -5.61
CA THR A 51 -3.95 -9.24 -6.41
C THR A 51 -4.27 -8.11 -7.37
N PRO A 52 -4.44 -8.37 -8.68
CA PRO A 52 -4.60 -7.33 -9.69
C PRO A 52 -5.90 -6.55 -9.50
N GLN A 53 -5.83 -5.23 -9.35
CA GLN A 53 -7.01 -4.37 -9.17
C GLN A 53 -7.67 -3.99 -10.51
N ASP A 54 -7.93 -4.97 -11.37
CA ASP A 54 -8.48 -4.74 -12.71
C ASP A 54 -9.86 -5.40 -12.87
N ALA A 55 -10.88 -4.56 -13.06
CA ALA A 55 -12.26 -5.00 -13.29
C ALA A 55 -12.43 -5.75 -14.61
N ALA A 56 -11.54 -5.54 -15.60
CA ALA A 56 -11.59 -6.24 -16.88
C ALA A 56 -11.29 -7.74 -16.76
N LEU A 57 -10.71 -8.17 -15.63
CA LEU A 57 -10.42 -9.57 -15.35
C LEU A 57 -11.61 -10.28 -14.68
N ASP A 58 -12.65 -9.57 -14.27
CA ASP A 58 -13.76 -10.14 -13.49
C ASP A 58 -14.45 -11.30 -14.25
N GLY A 59 -14.65 -12.40 -13.53
CA GLY A 59 -15.21 -13.64 -14.06
C GLY A 59 -14.27 -14.47 -14.96
N LYS A 60 -13.08 -13.98 -15.34
CA LYS A 60 -12.11 -14.73 -16.15
C LYS A 60 -11.44 -15.83 -15.32
N ARG A 61 -10.99 -16.92 -15.95
CA ARG A 61 -10.19 -17.93 -15.25
C ARG A 61 -8.89 -17.29 -14.81
N PHE A 62 -8.56 -17.38 -13.54
CA PHE A 62 -7.42 -16.71 -12.94
C PHE A 62 -6.60 -17.68 -12.11
N TYR A 63 -5.29 -17.58 -12.26
CA TYR A 63 -4.34 -18.34 -11.47
C TYR A 63 -3.18 -17.44 -11.05
N ARG A 64 -2.84 -17.49 -9.75
CA ARG A 64 -1.73 -16.73 -9.17
C ARG A 64 -0.56 -17.64 -8.86
N ALA A 65 0.65 -17.18 -9.15
CA ALA A 65 1.88 -17.85 -8.74
C ALA A 65 2.98 -16.83 -8.39
N THR A 66 4.03 -17.30 -7.73
CA THR A 66 5.17 -16.44 -7.38
C THR A 66 6.17 -16.31 -8.53
N VAL A 67 6.93 -15.21 -8.55
CA VAL A 67 8.03 -15.01 -9.51
C VAL A 67 9.06 -16.15 -9.43
N ALA A 68 9.34 -16.66 -8.22
CA ALA A 68 10.29 -17.74 -8.02
C ALA A 68 9.83 -19.06 -8.63
N GLU A 69 8.54 -19.40 -8.51
CA GLU A 69 7.97 -20.61 -9.13
C GLU A 69 7.99 -20.51 -10.65
N ALA A 70 7.64 -19.34 -11.21
CA ALA A 70 7.68 -19.10 -12.65
C ALA A 70 9.08 -19.28 -13.26
N ILE A 71 10.13 -18.92 -12.53
CA ILE A 71 11.51 -19.12 -13.00
C ILE A 71 11.95 -20.58 -12.85
N ARG A 72 11.60 -21.25 -11.74
CA ARG A 72 12.10 -22.60 -11.45
C ARG A 72 11.37 -23.70 -12.19
N GLN A 73 10.05 -23.55 -12.40
CA GLN A 73 9.17 -24.61 -12.89
C GLN A 73 8.05 -24.07 -13.80
N PRO A 74 8.39 -23.39 -14.92
CA PRO A 74 7.40 -22.71 -15.76
C PRO A 74 6.39 -23.67 -16.40
N GLU A 75 6.79 -24.86 -16.84
CA GLU A 75 5.89 -25.82 -17.50
C GLU A 75 4.88 -26.42 -16.51
N ALA A 76 5.35 -26.77 -15.30
CA ALA A 76 4.51 -27.32 -14.25
C ALA A 76 3.50 -26.28 -13.75
N LEU A 77 3.94 -25.03 -13.65
CA LEU A 77 3.09 -23.89 -13.30
C LEU A 77 2.00 -23.67 -14.35
N LEU A 78 2.34 -23.68 -15.65
CA LEU A 78 1.32 -23.57 -16.72
C LEU A 78 0.30 -24.70 -16.66
N ALA A 79 0.75 -25.95 -16.46
CA ALA A 79 -0.16 -27.08 -16.35
C ALA A 79 -1.11 -26.96 -15.14
N ARG A 80 -0.62 -26.46 -14.00
CA ARG A 80 -1.45 -26.17 -12.82
C ARG A 80 -2.42 -25.03 -13.10
N ALA A 81 -1.96 -23.94 -13.71
CA ALA A 81 -2.80 -22.80 -14.06
C ALA A 81 -3.97 -23.20 -14.97
N GLN A 82 -3.75 -24.10 -15.93
CA GLN A 82 -4.81 -24.59 -16.80
C GLN A 82 -5.88 -25.38 -16.03
N ARG A 83 -5.47 -26.21 -15.07
CA ARG A 83 -6.38 -27.08 -14.29
C ARG A 83 -7.08 -26.37 -13.15
N ASP A 84 -6.32 -25.61 -12.37
CA ASP A 84 -6.71 -25.13 -11.05
C ASP A 84 -7.13 -23.65 -11.04
N ALA A 85 -7.18 -23.00 -12.22
CA ALA A 85 -7.65 -21.62 -12.31
C ALA A 85 -9.10 -21.48 -11.85
N MET A 86 -9.34 -20.49 -11.01
CA MET A 86 -10.63 -20.15 -10.45
C MET A 86 -11.14 -18.86 -11.09
N PRO A 87 -12.47 -18.61 -11.14
CA PRO A 87 -12.98 -17.33 -11.61
C PRO A 87 -12.41 -16.20 -10.76
N TYR A 88 -11.82 -15.21 -11.41
CA TYR A 88 -11.39 -13.99 -10.76
C TYR A 88 -12.63 -13.23 -10.28
N GLN A 89 -12.59 -12.74 -9.05
CA GLN A 89 -13.62 -11.86 -8.54
C GLN A 89 -12.97 -10.51 -8.26
N TYR A 90 -13.29 -9.54 -9.11
CA TYR A 90 -12.93 -8.16 -8.85
C TYR A 90 -13.76 -7.66 -7.67
N VAL A 91 -13.09 -7.44 -6.56
CA VAL A 91 -13.67 -6.69 -5.45
C VAL A 91 -13.27 -5.25 -5.68
N ALA A 92 -14.22 -4.43 -6.14
CA ALA A 92 -14.02 -3.00 -6.21
C ALA A 92 -13.48 -2.51 -4.85
N PRO A 93 -12.43 -1.67 -4.82
CA PRO A 93 -12.03 -0.99 -3.60
C PRO A 93 -13.30 -0.41 -3.00
N GLN A 94 -13.65 -0.83 -1.78
CA GLN A 94 -14.84 -0.34 -1.12
C GLN A 94 -14.63 1.15 -0.84
N THR A 95 -15.08 2.00 -1.78
CA THR A 95 -15.28 3.40 -1.50
C THR A 95 -16.35 3.44 -0.42
N ALA A 96 -16.02 4.10 0.70
CA ALA A 96 -16.94 4.27 1.82
C ALA A 96 -18.32 4.72 1.33
N ALA A 97 -19.36 4.25 2.03
CA ALA A 97 -20.77 4.41 1.67
C ALA A 97 -21.14 5.81 1.10
N PRO A 98 -22.11 5.90 0.16
CA PRO A 98 -22.51 7.18 -0.42
C PRO A 98 -22.94 8.15 0.69
N GLY A 99 -22.16 9.23 0.88
CA GLY A 99 -22.36 10.24 1.93
C GLY A 99 -21.22 10.37 2.95
N ALA A 100 -20.27 9.43 3.00
CA ALA A 100 -19.08 9.56 3.84
C ALA A 100 -18.02 10.43 3.14
N ARG A 101 -17.72 11.60 3.70
CA ARG A 101 -16.56 12.39 3.24
C ARG A 101 -15.28 11.55 3.37
N PRO A 102 -14.31 11.66 2.44
CA PRO A 102 -13.02 10.99 2.58
C PRO A 102 -12.42 11.21 3.95
N LEU A 103 -11.91 10.14 4.57
CA LEU A 103 -11.20 10.23 5.84
C LEU A 103 -10.02 11.19 5.68
N ARG A 104 -9.87 12.12 6.62
CA ARG A 104 -8.78 13.10 6.65
C ARG A 104 -7.70 12.64 7.62
N LEU A 105 -6.62 12.13 7.07
CA LEU A 105 -5.42 11.72 7.78
C LEU A 105 -4.42 12.87 7.80
N VAL A 106 -3.93 13.22 9.00
CA VAL A 106 -2.70 13.98 9.13
C VAL A 106 -1.64 13.08 9.75
N ALA A 107 -0.41 13.16 9.26
CA ALA A 107 0.68 12.35 9.81
C ALA A 107 1.95 13.17 10.04
N VAL A 108 2.74 12.74 11.02
CA VAL A 108 4.08 13.29 11.29
C VAL A 108 5.09 12.17 11.13
N THR A 109 6.12 12.39 10.32
CA THR A 109 7.26 11.47 10.22
C THR A 109 8.51 12.10 10.82
N ALA A 110 9.28 11.34 11.61
CA ALA A 110 10.51 11.85 12.20
C ALA A 110 11.56 10.76 12.47
N CYS A 111 12.75 10.88 11.88
CA CYS A 111 13.87 9.95 12.06
C CYS A 111 15.14 10.71 12.51
N PRO A 112 15.90 10.23 13.52
CA PRO A 112 17.09 10.92 14.01
C PRO A 112 18.25 10.88 13.01
N THR A 113 18.36 9.79 12.23
CA THR A 113 19.52 9.47 11.38
C THR A 113 19.47 10.11 10.00
N GLY A 114 18.61 11.13 9.80
CA GLY A 114 18.60 11.96 8.60
C GLY A 114 17.27 11.98 7.84
N VAL A 115 17.30 12.67 6.69
CA VAL A 115 16.12 13.00 5.90
C VAL A 115 15.49 11.81 5.15
N ALA A 116 16.29 10.79 4.82
CA ALA A 116 15.85 9.71 3.92
C ALA A 116 14.64 8.93 4.49
N HIS A 117 14.77 8.33 5.67
CA HIS A 117 13.66 7.55 6.26
C HIS A 117 12.45 8.43 6.59
N THR A 118 12.66 9.69 6.98
CA THR A 118 11.57 10.65 7.21
C THR A 118 10.75 10.87 5.94
N PHE A 119 11.41 11.14 4.80
CA PHE A 119 10.72 11.36 3.52
C PHE A 119 10.14 10.07 2.94
N MET A 120 10.89 8.97 2.96
CA MET A 120 10.43 7.69 2.45
C MET A 120 9.21 7.17 3.23
N ALA A 121 9.20 7.31 4.56
CA ALA A 121 8.03 6.97 5.36
C ALA A 121 6.84 7.88 5.04
N ALA A 122 7.08 9.17 4.77
CA ALA A 122 6.02 10.10 4.39
C ALA A 122 5.40 9.71 3.05
N GLU A 123 6.21 9.46 2.03
CA GLU A 123 5.73 9.00 0.72
C GLU A 123 4.97 7.67 0.81
N ALA A 124 5.46 6.71 1.60
CA ALA A 124 4.79 5.43 1.80
C ALA A 124 3.41 5.59 2.45
N LEU A 125 3.28 6.47 3.46
CA LEU A 125 2.00 6.78 4.09
C LEU A 125 1.07 7.55 3.14
N GLU A 126 1.59 8.51 2.38
CA GLU A 126 0.80 9.26 1.39
C GLU A 126 0.24 8.36 0.29
N ALA A 127 1.10 7.51 -0.29
CA ALA A 127 0.71 6.59 -1.36
C ALA A 127 -0.38 5.62 -0.88
N GLU A 128 -0.21 5.03 0.31
CA GLU A 128 -1.18 4.09 0.86
C GLU A 128 -2.50 4.78 1.25
N ALA A 129 -2.45 5.97 1.86
CA ALA A 129 -3.66 6.72 2.19
C ALA A 129 -4.43 7.13 0.92
N ARG A 130 -3.73 7.59 -0.12
CA ARG A 130 -4.34 7.88 -1.43
C ARG A 130 -4.95 6.63 -2.08
N ARG A 131 -4.27 5.48 -2.00
CA ARG A 131 -4.79 4.19 -2.47
C ARG A 131 -6.12 3.80 -1.79
N ARG A 132 -6.31 4.21 -0.54
CA ARG A 132 -7.55 4.01 0.23
C ARG A 132 -8.62 5.08 -0.01
N GLY A 133 -8.33 6.09 -0.84
CA GLY A 133 -9.21 7.22 -1.09
C GLY A 133 -9.28 8.23 0.07
N TRP A 134 -8.27 8.27 0.94
CA TRP A 134 -8.20 9.23 2.05
C TRP A 134 -7.58 10.55 1.59
N GLN A 135 -7.98 11.65 2.23
CA GLN A 135 -7.23 12.90 2.17
C GLN A 135 -6.09 12.79 3.16
N VAL A 136 -4.86 13.02 2.71
CA VAL A 136 -3.66 12.84 3.53
C VAL A 136 -2.77 14.08 3.44
N LYS A 137 -2.23 14.48 4.59
CA LYS A 137 -1.12 15.42 4.67
C LYS A 137 -0.08 14.92 5.65
N VAL A 138 1.18 14.85 5.19
CA VAL A 138 2.29 14.39 6.02
C VAL A 138 3.28 15.52 6.24
N GLU A 139 3.49 15.83 7.52
CA GLU A 139 4.54 16.74 7.97
C GLU A 139 5.82 15.95 8.25
N THR A 140 6.93 16.39 7.68
CA THR A 140 8.24 15.77 7.89
C THR A 140 9.02 16.55 8.92
N ARG A 141 9.67 15.85 9.85
CA ARG A 141 10.54 16.43 10.89
C ARG A 141 11.91 15.75 10.83
N GLY A 142 12.94 16.50 10.51
CA GLY A 142 14.31 15.96 10.44
C GLY A 142 15.35 17.01 10.82
N SER A 143 16.62 16.68 10.57
CA SER A 143 17.76 17.58 10.83
C SER A 143 17.70 18.91 10.06
N VAL A 144 16.98 18.94 8.94
CA VAL A 144 16.76 20.15 8.12
C VAL A 144 15.56 20.99 8.56
N GLY A 145 14.87 20.59 9.64
CA GLY A 145 13.68 21.26 10.15
C GLY A 145 12.38 20.59 9.73
N ALA A 146 11.29 21.35 9.79
CA ALA A 146 9.93 20.88 9.48
C ALA A 146 9.57 21.16 8.01
N GLY A 147 9.14 20.13 7.29
CA GLY A 147 8.58 20.24 5.95
C GLY A 147 7.08 20.00 5.96
N ASN A 148 6.36 20.67 5.05
CA ASN A 148 4.91 20.50 4.85
C ASN A 148 4.09 20.60 6.14
N ALA A 149 4.35 21.65 6.93
CA ALA A 149 3.75 21.84 8.24
C ALA A 149 2.22 21.73 8.19
N ILE A 150 1.66 20.96 9.13
CA ILE A 150 0.23 20.80 9.33
C ILE A 150 -0.31 22.01 10.08
N THR A 151 -1.28 22.69 9.49
CA THR A 151 -1.91 23.89 10.08
C THR A 151 -2.97 23.52 11.13
N PRO A 152 -3.33 24.45 12.04
CA PRO A 152 -4.39 24.20 13.02
C PRO A 152 -5.74 23.82 12.39
N GLU A 153 -6.07 24.39 11.23
CA GLU A 153 -7.29 24.08 10.49
C GLU A 153 -7.28 22.64 9.96
N GLU A 154 -6.14 22.19 9.47
CA GLU A 154 -5.94 20.81 9.02
C GLU A 154 -6.03 19.83 10.19
N VAL A 155 -5.48 20.17 11.36
CA VAL A 155 -5.67 19.37 12.57
C VAL A 155 -7.15 19.33 12.96
N ALA A 156 -7.83 20.47 12.98
CA ALA A 156 -9.26 20.54 13.34
C ALA A 156 -10.12 19.65 12.42
N GLN A 157 -9.77 19.59 11.14
CA GLN A 157 -10.44 18.78 10.13
C GLN A 157 -10.01 17.31 10.09
N ALA A 158 -8.89 16.96 10.75
CA ALA A 158 -8.38 15.59 10.77
C ALA A 158 -9.30 14.65 11.56
N ASP A 159 -9.56 13.50 10.97
CA ASP A 159 -10.28 12.39 11.58
C ASP A 159 -9.32 11.43 12.30
N LEU A 160 -8.07 11.38 11.85
CA LEU A 160 -7.03 10.49 12.37
C LEU A 160 -5.66 11.17 12.30
N VAL A 161 -4.86 10.99 13.35
CA VAL A 161 -3.47 11.42 13.43
C VAL A 161 -2.56 10.20 13.49
N VAL A 162 -1.57 10.11 12.61
CA VAL A 162 -0.53 9.06 12.65
C VAL A 162 0.84 9.67 12.92
N VAL A 163 1.51 9.24 13.97
CA VAL A 163 2.86 9.69 14.31
C VAL A 163 3.83 8.54 14.07
N ALA A 164 4.57 8.59 12.96
CA ALA A 164 5.64 7.65 12.65
C ALA A 164 6.98 8.29 13.02
N ALA A 165 7.40 8.14 14.27
CA ALA A 165 8.54 8.87 14.79
C ALA A 165 9.45 7.97 15.64
N ASP A 166 10.76 8.04 15.38
CA ASP A 166 11.81 7.40 16.15
C ASP A 166 12.53 8.38 17.09
N ILE A 167 12.00 9.61 17.20
CA ILE A 167 12.40 10.65 18.14
C ILE A 167 11.17 11.26 18.80
N GLU A 168 11.39 12.00 19.89
CA GLU A 168 10.37 12.85 20.47
C GLU A 168 10.08 14.06 19.57
N VAL A 169 8.79 14.37 19.42
CA VAL A 169 8.28 15.46 18.58
C VAL A 169 7.18 16.19 19.35
N ASP A 170 7.06 17.50 19.13
CA ASP A 170 5.95 18.27 19.72
C ASP A 170 4.64 17.92 19.03
N LEU A 171 3.72 17.35 19.80
CA LEU A 171 2.41 16.88 19.36
C LEU A 171 1.26 17.64 20.02
N ALA A 172 1.54 18.71 20.78
CA ALA A 172 0.54 19.44 21.56
C ALA A 172 -0.64 19.91 20.69
N LYS A 173 -0.37 20.28 19.43
CA LYS A 173 -1.41 20.71 18.47
C LYS A 173 -2.46 19.63 18.16
N PHE A 174 -2.15 18.36 18.37
CA PHE A 174 -3.05 17.22 18.11
C PHE A 174 -3.87 16.80 19.35
N ALA A 175 -3.87 17.59 20.42
CA ALA A 175 -4.68 17.32 21.61
C ALA A 175 -6.16 17.10 21.25
N GLY A 176 -6.76 16.05 21.83
CA GLY A 176 -8.15 15.66 21.60
C GLY A 176 -8.40 14.89 20.31
N LYS A 177 -7.39 14.65 19.46
CA LYS A 177 -7.54 13.88 18.22
C LYS A 177 -7.23 12.39 18.42
N PRO A 178 -7.93 11.48 17.71
CA PRO A 178 -7.53 10.08 17.63
C PRO A 178 -6.11 9.98 17.05
N MET A 179 -5.20 9.41 17.82
CA MET A 179 -3.79 9.31 17.48
C MET A 179 -3.28 7.88 17.58
N TYR A 180 -2.52 7.47 16.56
CA TYR A 180 -1.76 6.24 16.55
C TYR A 180 -0.26 6.55 16.39
N ARG A 181 0.60 5.94 17.21
CA ARG A 181 2.06 6.12 17.17
C ARG A 181 2.75 4.83 16.71
N THR A 182 3.71 4.97 15.81
CA THR A 182 4.55 3.88 15.28
C THR A 182 5.96 4.39 14.95
N SER A 183 6.83 3.52 14.42
CA SER A 183 8.20 3.86 13.99
C SER A 183 8.26 4.22 12.50
N THR A 184 9.28 5.00 12.08
CA THR A 184 9.44 5.33 10.65
C THR A 184 9.71 4.08 9.81
N GLY A 185 10.45 3.12 10.35
CA GLY A 185 10.75 1.86 9.68
C GLY A 185 9.53 0.99 9.43
N LEU A 186 8.57 0.94 10.36
CA LEU A 186 7.30 0.23 10.17
C LEU A 186 6.39 0.96 9.20
N ALA A 187 6.28 2.29 9.32
CA ALA A 187 5.50 3.10 8.39
C ALA A 187 6.00 2.96 6.94
N LEU A 188 7.32 2.87 6.72
CA LEU A 188 7.91 2.64 5.40
C LEU A 188 7.64 1.23 4.86
N LYS A 189 7.91 0.18 5.66
CA LYS A 189 7.88 -1.21 5.18
C LYS A 189 6.49 -1.86 5.20
N LYS A 190 5.58 -1.33 6.03
CA LYS A 190 4.27 -1.94 6.33
C LYS A 190 3.18 -0.88 6.43
N SER A 191 3.23 0.16 5.58
CA SER A 191 2.28 1.29 5.57
C SER A 191 0.81 0.84 5.63
N ALA A 192 0.42 -0.15 4.83
CA ALA A 192 -0.94 -0.69 4.84
C ALA A 192 -1.34 -1.25 6.21
N GLN A 193 -0.48 -2.08 6.81
CA GLN A 193 -0.74 -2.66 8.12
C GLN A 193 -0.81 -1.59 9.21
N GLU A 194 0.06 -0.59 9.15
CA GLU A 194 0.10 0.49 10.15
C GLU A 194 -1.11 1.42 10.04
N LEU A 195 -1.61 1.69 8.83
CA LEU A 195 -2.87 2.43 8.65
C LEU A 195 -4.10 1.63 9.06
N ASP A 196 -4.10 0.30 8.90
CA ASP A 196 -5.18 -0.57 9.42
C ASP A 196 -5.22 -0.54 10.95
N LYS A 197 -4.05 -0.64 11.61
CA LYS A 197 -3.95 -0.51 13.06
C LYS A 197 -4.38 0.87 13.52
N ALA A 198 -3.94 1.92 12.84
CA ALA A 198 -4.29 3.29 13.20
C ALA A 198 -5.81 3.51 13.26
N GLN A 199 -6.60 2.92 12.35
CA GLN A 199 -8.05 3.02 12.42
C GLN A 199 -8.69 2.29 13.60
N ARG A 200 -8.06 1.22 14.09
CA ARG A 200 -8.62 0.35 15.14
C ARG A 200 -8.13 0.71 16.53
N GLU A 201 -6.88 1.14 16.63
CA GLU A 201 -6.13 1.28 17.88
C GLU A 201 -5.82 2.73 18.22
N ALA A 202 -6.16 3.71 17.36
CA ALA A 202 -5.98 5.11 17.69
C ALA A 202 -6.75 5.49 18.96
N VAL A 203 -6.05 6.16 19.88
CA VAL A 203 -6.60 6.64 21.15
C VAL A 203 -6.64 8.15 21.13
N ILE A 204 -7.58 8.74 21.87
CA ILE A 204 -7.64 10.20 22.02
C ILE A 204 -6.36 10.69 22.69
N TYR A 205 -5.56 11.45 21.96
CA TYR A 205 -4.32 11.99 22.48
C TYR A 205 -4.61 13.12 23.47
N GLN A 206 -4.01 13.02 24.65
CA GLN A 206 -3.91 14.14 25.58
C GLN A 206 -2.42 14.40 25.80
N PRO A 207 -1.92 15.62 25.53
CA PRO A 207 -0.57 15.95 25.95
C PRO A 207 -0.50 15.82 27.47
N ALA A 208 0.58 15.21 27.98
CA ALA A 208 0.84 15.21 29.41
C ALA A 208 0.77 16.67 29.88
N SER A 209 -0.12 16.96 30.84
CA SER A 209 -0.37 18.32 31.29
C SER A 209 0.95 19.04 31.52
N ALA A 210 1.14 20.18 30.85
CA ALA A 210 1.98 21.22 31.40
C ALA A 210 1.34 21.64 32.72
N ALA A 211 1.71 20.94 33.79
CA ALA A 211 1.37 21.30 35.15
C ALA A 211 1.96 22.69 35.42
N GLY A 212 1.07 23.68 35.57
CA GLY A 212 1.37 24.95 36.22
C GLY A 212 1.90 26.06 35.32
N ALA A 213 1.00 26.86 34.77
CA ALA A 213 1.26 28.30 34.61
C ALA A 213 0.28 29.03 35.55
N PRO A 214 0.74 29.70 36.63
CA PRO A 214 -0.14 30.49 37.46
C PRO A 214 -0.58 31.73 36.68
N ALA A 215 -1.88 32.02 36.72
CA ALA A 215 -2.41 33.29 36.25
C ALA A 215 -1.78 34.44 37.06
N SER A 216 -1.39 35.51 36.38
CA SER A 216 -1.15 36.82 36.98
C SER A 216 -1.71 37.89 36.06
#